data_AF-A0A8D5U4X2-F1
#
_entry.id   AF-A0A8D5U4X2-F1
#
_cell.length_a   1.000
_cell.length_b   1.000
_cell.length_c   1.000
_cell.angle_alpha   90.00
_cell.angle_beta   90.00
_cell.angle_gamma   90.00
#
_symmetry.space_group_name_H-M   'P 1'
#
loop_
_entity.id
_entity.type
_entity.pdbx_description
1 polymer ?
#
loop_
_entity_poly.entity_id
_entity_poly.type
_entity_poly.pdbx_seq_one_letter_code
_entity_poly.pdbx_strand_id
1 'polypeptide(L)'
;MNNIIDDYLNSPPIEKLKVLEIEIPCSSECIKSSKFKELLRIEGFSQQLEVIDSLKSLIEDRVEVLMRELEMRMPIKVNIDELTFSFYRIVEYGGDFVIGSDTLSFNDRTVIKGNFDEVMKVYKSVEEAKKDDQLVNLCHEIRYLSESLWEHLNKNIRRALNESKSRS
;
A
#
# COMPACT_ATOMS: atom_id res chain seq x y z
N MET A 1 3.13 7.79 31.47
CA MET A 1 2.38 6.97 30.48
C MET A 1 1.21 7.70 29.84
N ASN A 2 0.37 8.46 30.57
CA ASN A 2 -0.80 9.14 29.96
C ASN A 2 -0.48 10.00 28.72
N ASN A 3 0.68 10.65 28.67
CA ASN A 3 1.05 11.52 27.54
C ASN A 3 1.37 10.73 26.24
N ILE A 4 1.88 9.49 26.33
CA ILE A 4 2.27 8.72 25.14
C ILE A 4 1.07 8.07 24.43
N ILE A 5 0.03 7.72 25.20
CA ILE A 5 -1.23 7.22 24.65
C ILE A 5 -1.97 8.34 23.93
N ASP A 6 -2.08 9.52 24.55
CA ASP A 6 -2.74 10.68 23.94
C ASP A 6 -2.01 11.13 22.67
N ASP A 7 -0.67 11.17 22.70
CA ASP A 7 0.16 11.41 21.51
C ASP A 7 -0.15 10.43 20.38
N TYR A 8 -0.23 9.14 20.69
CA TYR A 8 -0.51 8.10 19.69
C TYR A 8 -1.91 8.24 19.10
N LEU A 9 -2.91 8.52 19.93
CA LEU A 9 -4.30 8.63 19.47
C LEU A 9 -4.55 9.91 18.66
N ASN A 10 -3.81 10.98 18.95
CA ASN A 10 -3.90 12.25 18.22
C ASN A 10 -3.11 12.25 16.92
N SER A 11 -1.95 11.58 16.89
CA SER A 11 -1.09 11.49 15.72
C SER A 11 -0.51 10.08 15.60
N PRO A 12 -1.31 9.10 15.12
CA PRO A 12 -0.83 7.74 14.93
C PRO A 12 0.36 7.71 13.99
N PRO A 13 1.41 6.91 14.30
CA PRO A 13 2.54 6.74 13.39
C PRO A 13 2.09 5.99 12.13
N ILE A 14 2.66 6.40 11.00
CA ILE A 14 2.38 5.84 9.68
C ILE A 14 3.62 5.19 9.09
N GLU A 15 3.41 4.16 8.29
CA GLU A 15 4.41 3.62 7.39
C GLU A 15 3.86 3.53 5.97
N LYS A 16 4.76 3.38 4.98
CA LYS A 16 4.38 3.24 3.58
C LYS A 16 4.58 1.81 3.12
N LEU A 17 3.56 1.23 2.50
CA LEU A 17 3.70 -0.03 1.77
C LEU A 17 4.68 0.16 0.61
N LYS A 18 5.59 -0.79 0.45
CA LYS A 18 6.55 -0.78 -0.66
C LYS A 18 5.81 -0.87 -2.00
N VAL A 19 6.45 -0.38 -3.06
CA VAL A 19 5.93 -0.32 -4.44
C VAL A 19 4.76 0.65 -4.62
N LEU A 20 3.64 0.45 -3.93
CA LEU A 20 2.43 1.26 -4.12
C LEU A 20 2.43 2.60 -3.35
N GLU A 21 3.34 2.76 -2.38
CA GLU A 21 3.47 3.94 -1.54
C GLU A 21 2.19 4.36 -0.78
N ILE A 22 1.32 3.38 -0.51
CA ILE A 22 0.10 3.59 0.28
C ILE A 22 0.49 3.79 1.75
N GLU A 23 -0.03 4.86 2.36
CA GLU A 23 0.14 5.12 3.78
C GLU A 23 -0.80 4.24 4.61
N ILE A 24 -0.22 3.50 5.55
CA ILE A 24 -0.92 2.60 6.46
C ILE A 24 -0.51 2.87 7.91
N PRO A 25 -1.33 2.48 8.90
CA PRO A 25 -0.92 2.43 10.29
C PRO A 25 0.36 1.61 10.48
N CYS A 26 1.23 2.06 11.39
CA CYS A 26 2.44 1.31 11.71
C CYS A 26 2.17 -0.08 12.28
N SER A 27 2.80 -1.07 11.68
CA SER A 27 2.99 -2.45 12.16
C SER A 27 3.78 -2.48 13.47
N SER A 28 3.76 -3.64 14.13
CA SER A 28 4.54 -3.88 15.35
C SER A 28 6.02 -3.54 15.17
N GLU A 29 6.61 -3.84 14.01
CA GLU A 29 8.01 -3.55 13.73
C GLU A 29 8.28 -2.05 13.56
N CYS A 30 7.39 -1.32 12.87
CA CYS A 30 7.45 0.14 12.85
C CYS A 30 7.34 0.72 14.27
N ILE A 31 6.42 0.21 15.11
CA ILE A 31 6.23 0.71 16.48
C ILE A 31 7.47 0.49 17.34
N LYS A 32 8.14 -0.67 17.25
CA LYS A 32 9.37 -0.99 18.01
C LYS A 32 10.49 0.02 17.78
N SER A 33 10.60 0.54 16.56
CA SER A 33 11.63 1.53 16.17
C SER A 33 11.22 2.98 16.42
N SER A 34 9.97 3.22 16.84
CA SER A 34 9.42 4.55 17.06
C SER A 34 9.51 5.02 18.53
N LYS A 35 9.12 6.28 18.78
CA LYS A 35 8.92 6.79 20.14
C LYS A 35 7.85 6.03 20.93
N PHE A 36 6.96 5.29 20.26
CA PHE A 36 5.81 4.59 20.84
C PHE A 36 6.09 3.16 21.30
N LYS A 37 7.36 2.70 21.26
CA LYS A 37 7.74 1.33 21.65
C LYS A 37 7.23 0.88 23.02
N GLU A 38 7.03 1.82 23.95
CA GLU A 38 6.51 1.50 25.29
C GLU A 38 5.06 1.01 25.27
N LEU A 39 4.26 1.40 24.27
CA LEU A 39 2.87 0.95 24.12
C LEU A 39 2.79 -0.56 23.87
N LEU A 40 3.85 -1.18 23.31
CA LEU A 40 3.92 -2.63 23.10
C LEU A 40 3.86 -3.44 24.41
N ARG A 41 4.06 -2.81 25.56
CA ARG A 41 3.89 -3.45 26.88
C ARG A 41 2.42 -3.57 27.29
N ILE A 42 1.51 -2.86 26.62
CA ILE A 42 0.07 -2.94 26.86
C ILE A 42 -0.44 -4.15 26.06
N GLU A 43 -0.79 -5.23 26.74
CA GLU A 43 -1.22 -6.50 26.12
C GLU A 43 -2.34 -6.30 25.10
N GLY A 44 -3.40 -5.56 25.49
CA GLY A 44 -4.51 -5.27 24.59
C GLY A 44 -4.11 -4.49 23.35
N PHE A 45 -3.10 -3.61 23.43
CA PHE A 45 -2.58 -2.90 22.25
C PHE A 45 -1.77 -3.84 21.35
N SER A 46 -0.88 -4.66 21.93
CA SER A 46 -0.06 -5.61 21.19
C SER A 46 -0.93 -6.61 20.41
N GLN A 47 -1.97 -7.16 21.04
CA GLN A 47 -2.92 -8.07 20.38
C GLN A 47 -3.64 -7.41 19.20
N GLN A 48 -4.00 -6.13 19.30
CA GLN A 48 -4.62 -5.42 18.19
C GLN A 48 -3.62 -5.07 17.07
N LEU A 49 -2.34 -4.90 17.39
CA LEU A 49 -1.29 -4.70 16.38
C LEU A 49 -0.99 -5.97 15.58
N GLU A 50 -1.11 -7.17 16.18
CA GLU A 50 -0.95 -8.44 15.43
C GLU A 50 -1.95 -8.56 14.27
N VAL A 51 -3.14 -7.96 14.42
CA VAL A 51 -4.13 -7.86 13.33
C VAL A 51 -3.66 -6.91 12.22
N ILE A 52 -3.04 -5.77 12.57
CA ILE A 52 -2.40 -4.87 11.60
C ILE A 52 -1.29 -5.60 10.85
N ASP A 53 -0.43 -6.35 11.56
CA ASP A 53 0.66 -7.11 10.95
C ASP A 53 0.13 -8.16 9.96
N SER A 54 -0.93 -8.87 10.32
CA SER A 54 -1.56 -9.90 9.48
C SER A 54 -2.19 -9.30 8.23
N LEU A 55 -2.94 -8.20 8.38
CA LEU A 55 -3.57 -7.51 7.25
C LEU A 55 -2.52 -6.86 6.33
N LYS A 56 -1.45 -6.30 6.89
CA LYS A 56 -0.32 -5.79 6.12
C LYS A 56 0.31 -6.88 5.27
N SER A 57 0.62 -8.04 5.86
CA SER A 57 1.18 -9.18 5.12
C SER A 57 0.26 -9.60 3.97
N LEU A 58 -1.05 -9.65 4.20
CA LEU A 58 -2.01 -9.98 3.16
C LEU A 58 -2.00 -8.95 2.01
N ILE A 59 -1.90 -7.65 2.33
CA ILE A 59 -1.79 -6.61 1.30
C ILE A 59 -0.49 -6.79 0.51
N GLU A 60 0.64 -7.02 1.17
CA GLU A 60 1.92 -7.26 0.52
C GLU A 60 1.85 -8.47 -0.43
N ASP A 61 1.22 -9.57 -0.02
CA ASP A 61 0.97 -10.73 -0.89
C ASP A 61 0.11 -10.36 -2.12
N ARG A 62 -0.93 -9.53 -1.94
CA ARG A 62 -1.76 -9.06 -3.07
C ARG A 62 -1.00 -8.16 -4.03
N VAL A 63 -0.12 -7.30 -3.52
CA VAL A 63 0.77 -6.47 -4.33
C VAL A 63 1.71 -7.37 -5.15
N GLU A 64 2.29 -8.40 -4.55
CA GLU A 64 3.14 -9.35 -5.30
C GLU A 64 2.39 -10.12 -6.38
N VAL A 65 1.13 -10.51 -6.13
CA VAL A 65 0.27 -11.08 -7.17
C VAL A 65 0.06 -10.09 -8.31
N LEU A 66 -0.25 -8.83 -8.01
CA LEU A 66 -0.44 -7.79 -9.02
C LEU A 66 0.81 -7.58 -9.87
N MET A 67 1.98 -7.51 -9.22
CA MET A 67 3.27 -7.40 -9.91
C MET A 67 3.49 -8.56 -10.88
N ARG A 68 3.31 -9.80 -10.43
CA ARG A 68 3.50 -11.00 -11.28
C ARG A 68 2.53 -11.01 -12.46
N GLU A 69 1.26 -10.73 -12.22
CA GLU A 69 0.24 -10.75 -13.27
C GLU A 69 0.48 -9.66 -14.33
N LEU A 70 0.93 -8.48 -13.91
CA LEU A 70 1.33 -7.41 -14.84
C LEU A 70 2.59 -7.80 -15.61
N GLU A 71 3.63 -8.30 -14.93
CA GLU A 71 4.88 -8.71 -15.58
C GLU A 71 4.66 -9.77 -16.67
N MET A 72 3.83 -10.79 -16.39
CA MET A 72 3.48 -11.84 -17.36
C MET A 72 2.76 -11.32 -18.61
N ARG A 73 2.05 -10.20 -18.50
CA ARG A 73 1.33 -9.57 -19.62
C ARG A 73 2.19 -8.60 -20.42
N MET A 74 3.36 -8.21 -19.92
CA MET A 74 4.21 -7.26 -20.61
C MET A 74 4.97 -7.94 -21.76
N PRO A 75 4.97 -7.34 -22.97
CA PRO A 75 5.59 -7.95 -24.15
C PRO A 75 7.13 -7.90 -24.10
N ILE A 76 7.68 -7.05 -23.23
CA ILE A 76 9.11 -6.80 -23.04
C ILE A 76 9.36 -6.43 -21.59
N LYS A 77 10.64 -6.46 -21.17
CA LYS A 77 11.04 -6.09 -19.81
C LYS A 77 10.72 -4.62 -19.52
N VAL A 78 10.03 -4.38 -18.41
CA VAL A 78 9.69 -3.05 -17.88
C VAL A 78 10.23 -2.91 -16.45
N ASN A 79 10.20 -1.70 -15.91
CA ASN A 79 10.33 -1.50 -14.48
C ASN A 79 9.01 -1.89 -13.80
N ILE A 80 8.96 -3.08 -13.22
CA ILE A 80 7.72 -3.64 -12.67
C ILE A 80 7.20 -2.85 -11.47
N ASP A 81 8.08 -2.36 -10.61
CA ASP A 81 7.66 -1.57 -9.44
C ASP A 81 6.94 -0.29 -9.87
N GLU A 82 7.51 0.42 -10.86
CA GLU A 82 6.90 1.65 -11.39
C GLU A 82 5.63 1.35 -12.20
N LEU A 83 5.59 0.24 -12.92
CA LEU A 83 4.38 -0.19 -13.61
C LEU A 83 3.27 -0.50 -12.60
N THR A 84 3.55 -1.27 -11.57
CA THR A 84 2.58 -1.66 -10.54
C THR A 84 2.08 -0.45 -9.77
N PHE A 85 2.97 0.47 -9.37
CA PHE A 85 2.58 1.76 -8.80
C PHE A 85 1.62 2.50 -9.74
N SER A 86 2.03 2.70 -10.99
CA SER A 86 1.27 3.50 -11.96
C SER A 86 -0.08 2.88 -12.28
N PHE A 87 -0.11 1.56 -12.49
CA PHE A 87 -1.33 0.79 -12.77
C PHE A 87 -2.33 0.92 -11.64
N TYR A 88 -1.90 0.64 -10.40
CA TYR A 88 -2.75 0.78 -9.22
C TYR A 88 -3.30 2.20 -9.09
N ARG A 89 -2.45 3.22 -9.28
CA ARG A 89 -2.87 4.63 -9.17
C ARG A 89 -3.90 5.01 -10.22
N ILE A 90 -3.73 4.56 -11.46
CA ILE A 90 -4.65 4.83 -12.56
C ILE A 90 -5.99 4.13 -12.34
N VAL A 91 -5.98 2.88 -11.87
CA VAL A 91 -7.22 2.13 -11.60
C VAL A 91 -8.02 2.74 -10.45
N GLU A 92 -7.38 3.06 -9.33
CA GLU A 92 -8.09 3.55 -8.14
C GLU A 92 -8.42 5.05 -8.16
N TYR A 93 -7.56 5.86 -8.79
CA TYR A 93 -7.66 7.32 -8.71
C TYR A 93 -7.77 8.02 -10.07
N GLY A 94 -7.72 7.26 -11.17
CA GLY A 94 -7.69 7.79 -12.51
C GLY A 94 -6.33 8.39 -12.90
N GLY A 95 -6.30 8.96 -14.11
CA GLY A 95 -5.07 9.43 -14.75
C GLY A 95 -4.69 8.58 -15.96
N ASP A 96 -3.57 8.91 -16.58
CA ASP A 96 -3.08 8.22 -17.76
C ASP A 96 -1.56 8.32 -17.87
N PHE A 97 -0.95 7.43 -18.66
CA PHE A 97 0.47 7.48 -18.95
C PHE A 97 0.82 8.63 -19.90
N VAL A 98 2.00 9.20 -19.70
CA VAL A 98 2.63 10.11 -20.64
C VAL A 98 3.50 9.29 -21.60
N ILE A 99 3.12 9.34 -22.87
CA ILE A 99 3.82 8.68 -23.98
C ILE A 99 4.84 9.66 -24.56
N GLY A 100 6.13 9.39 -24.32
CA GLY A 100 7.25 10.11 -24.94
C GLY A 100 7.73 9.43 -26.22
N SER A 101 8.72 10.03 -26.89
CA SER A 101 9.37 9.45 -28.07
C SER A 101 10.09 8.14 -27.77
N ASP A 102 10.64 8.02 -26.56
CA ASP A 102 11.47 6.90 -26.12
C ASP A 102 11.13 6.42 -24.70
N THR A 103 10.04 6.92 -24.10
CA THR A 103 9.66 6.57 -22.72
C THR A 103 8.17 6.43 -22.53
N LEU A 104 7.76 5.51 -21.65
CA LEU A 104 6.43 5.50 -21.02
C LEU A 104 6.58 5.88 -19.55
N SER A 105 5.82 6.86 -19.08
CA SER A 105 5.94 7.36 -17.71
C SER A 105 4.61 7.76 -17.08
N PHE A 106 4.57 7.81 -15.75
CA PHE A 106 3.43 8.30 -14.98
C PHE A 106 3.96 9.06 -13.76
N ASN A 107 3.54 10.32 -13.58
CA ASN A 107 4.02 11.21 -12.50
C ASN A 107 5.56 11.17 -12.33
N ASP A 108 6.29 11.43 -13.41
CA ASP A 108 7.76 11.42 -13.49
C ASP A 108 8.44 10.06 -13.25
N ARG A 109 7.68 8.98 -13.05
CA ARG A 109 8.20 7.62 -12.93
C ARG A 109 8.25 6.94 -14.28
N THR A 110 9.42 6.47 -14.67
CA THR A 110 9.62 5.81 -15.97
C THR A 110 9.35 4.31 -15.84
N VAL A 111 8.30 3.83 -16.52
CA VAL A 111 7.96 2.41 -16.62
C VAL A 111 8.88 1.69 -17.60
N ILE A 112 9.15 2.32 -18.73
CA ILE A 112 10.06 1.79 -19.74
C ILE A 112 10.74 2.93 -20.50
N LYS A 113 11.98 2.67 -20.91
CA LYS A 113 12.72 3.45 -21.90
C LYS A 113 13.11 2.54 -23.07
N GLY A 114 12.79 2.93 -24.30
CA GLY A 114 12.97 2.11 -25.51
C GLY A 114 12.67 2.91 -26.77
N ASN A 115 12.59 2.26 -27.92
CA ASN A 115 12.10 2.95 -29.12
C ASN A 115 10.57 3.17 -29.04
N PHE A 116 10.04 4.04 -29.89
CA PHE A 116 8.60 4.38 -29.87
C PHE A 116 7.70 3.14 -30.05
N ASP A 117 8.10 2.18 -30.89
CA ASP A 117 7.33 0.96 -31.11
C ASP A 117 7.25 0.09 -29.84
N GLU A 118 8.34 -0.02 -29.08
CA GLU A 118 8.39 -0.69 -27.77
C GLU A 118 7.50 0.01 -26.75
N VAL A 119 7.60 1.33 -26.66
CA VAL A 119 6.75 2.16 -25.78
C VAL A 119 5.28 1.93 -26.10
N MET A 120 4.91 1.97 -27.37
CA MET A 120 3.52 1.76 -27.81
C MET A 120 3.02 0.33 -27.57
N LYS A 121 3.90 -0.69 -27.68
CA LYS A 121 3.54 -2.08 -27.36
C LYS A 121 3.21 -2.22 -25.88
N VAL A 122 4.06 -1.70 -24.99
CA VAL A 122 3.83 -1.74 -23.55
C VAL A 122 2.55 -0.98 -23.20
N TYR A 123 2.37 0.24 -23.72
CA TYR A 123 1.17 1.03 -23.47
C TYR A 123 -0.12 0.28 -23.84
N LYS A 124 -0.16 -0.37 -25.03
CA LYS A 124 -1.31 -1.18 -25.44
C LYS A 124 -1.58 -2.35 -24.50
N SER A 125 -0.54 -3.08 -24.08
CA SER A 125 -0.69 -4.18 -23.12
C SER A 125 -1.20 -3.70 -21.77
N VAL A 126 -0.82 -2.51 -21.33
CA VAL A 126 -1.35 -1.89 -20.11
C VAL A 126 -2.81 -1.49 -20.27
N GLU A 127 -3.21 -0.91 -21.41
CA GLU A 127 -4.60 -0.58 -21.71
C GLU A 127 -5.51 -1.82 -21.80
N GLU A 128 -4.97 -2.95 -22.25
CA GLU A 128 -5.65 -4.24 -22.22
C GLU A 128 -5.78 -4.77 -20.78
N ALA A 129 -4.70 -4.71 -20.00
CA ALA A 129 -4.70 -5.09 -18.59
C ALA A 129 -5.70 -4.28 -17.74
N LYS A 130 -5.91 -2.98 -18.06
CA LYS A 130 -6.90 -2.12 -17.40
C LYS A 130 -8.35 -2.57 -17.62
N LYS A 131 -8.60 -3.41 -18.63
CA LYS A 131 -9.92 -3.99 -18.93
C LYS A 131 -10.10 -5.38 -18.35
N ASP A 132 -9.06 -5.95 -17.73
CA ASP A 132 -9.11 -7.24 -17.07
C ASP A 132 -9.72 -7.07 -15.66
N ASP A 133 -10.96 -7.53 -15.50
CA ASP A 133 -11.68 -7.46 -14.23
C ASP A 133 -10.90 -8.09 -13.07
N GLN A 134 -10.06 -9.10 -13.32
CA GLN A 134 -9.27 -9.73 -12.25
C GLN A 134 -8.22 -8.76 -11.71
N LEU A 135 -7.52 -8.05 -12.58
CA LEU A 135 -6.51 -7.06 -12.19
C LEU A 135 -7.12 -5.82 -11.53
N VAL A 136 -8.26 -5.37 -12.07
CA VAL A 136 -9.01 -4.24 -11.49
C VAL A 136 -9.52 -4.60 -10.10
N ASN A 137 -10.12 -5.78 -9.93
CA ASN A 137 -10.60 -6.24 -8.62
C ASN A 137 -9.45 -6.42 -7.62
N LEU A 138 -8.27 -6.84 -8.07
CA LEU A 138 -7.09 -6.93 -7.20
C LEU A 138 -6.64 -5.56 -6.68
N CYS A 139 -6.71 -4.51 -7.51
CA CYS A 139 -6.45 -3.13 -7.06
C CYS A 139 -7.50 -2.68 -6.02
N HIS A 140 -8.78 -2.97 -6.27
CA HIS A 140 -9.85 -2.67 -5.32
C HIS A 140 -9.69 -3.41 -3.99
N GLU A 141 -9.28 -4.68 -4.02
CA GLU A 141 -9.00 -5.48 -2.83
C GLU A 141 -7.86 -4.86 -2.02
N ILE A 142 -6.75 -4.48 -2.67
CA ILE A 142 -5.62 -3.80 -2.03
C ILE A 142 -6.07 -2.48 -1.37
N ARG A 143 -6.85 -1.67 -2.07
CA ARG A 143 -7.39 -0.42 -1.50
C ARG A 143 -8.27 -0.70 -0.29
N TYR A 144 -9.22 -1.62 -0.41
CA TYR A 144 -10.15 -1.97 0.67
C TYR A 144 -9.43 -2.51 1.92
N LEU A 145 -8.42 -3.37 1.74
CA LEU A 145 -7.61 -3.88 2.84
C LEU A 145 -6.81 -2.76 3.51
N SER A 146 -6.27 -1.83 2.72
CA SER A 146 -5.55 -0.66 3.24
C SER A 146 -6.47 0.27 4.05
N GLU A 147 -7.70 0.49 3.59
CA GLU A 147 -8.73 1.23 4.33
C GLU A 147 -9.14 0.50 5.62
N SER A 148 -9.24 -0.83 5.57
CA SER A 148 -9.57 -1.68 6.73
C SER A 148 -8.53 -1.58 7.84
N LEU A 149 -7.24 -1.40 7.52
CA LEU A 149 -6.20 -1.14 8.53
C LEU A 149 -6.50 0.14 9.32
N TRP A 150 -6.87 1.22 8.63
CA TRP A 150 -7.22 2.50 9.25
C TRP A 150 -8.48 2.39 10.09
N GLU A 151 -9.50 1.67 9.61
CA GLU A 151 -10.69 1.38 10.40
C GLU A 151 -10.38 0.60 11.68
N HIS A 152 -9.52 -0.42 11.59
CA HIS A 152 -9.10 -1.21 12.73
C HIS A 152 -8.36 -0.36 13.76
N LEU A 153 -7.48 0.54 13.31
CA LEU A 153 -6.82 1.49 14.19
C LEU A 153 -7.82 2.41 14.90
N ASN A 154 -8.75 3.00 14.13
CA ASN A 154 -9.71 3.98 14.64
C ASN A 154 -10.72 3.38 15.61
N LYS A 155 -11.07 2.10 15.46
CA LYS A 155 -12.03 1.40 16.31
C LYS A 155 -11.34 0.61 17.43
N ASN A 156 -10.51 -0.35 17.07
CA ASN A 156 -10.03 -1.38 18.00
C ASN A 156 -8.77 -0.95 18.75
N ILE A 157 -7.77 -0.41 18.07
CA ILE A 157 -6.55 0.09 18.74
C ILE A 157 -6.90 1.26 19.66
N ARG A 158 -7.72 2.20 19.18
CA ARG A 158 -8.20 3.33 20.00
C ARG A 158 -8.95 2.86 21.24
N ARG A 159 -9.84 1.85 21.12
CA ARG A 159 -10.54 1.27 22.28
C ARG A 159 -9.55 0.63 23.27
N ALA A 160 -8.64 -0.20 22.80
CA ALA A 160 -7.67 -0.88 23.66
C ALA A 160 -6.81 0.09 24.47
N LEU A 161 -6.34 1.17 23.84
CA LEU A 161 -5.56 2.21 24.50
C LEU A 161 -6.38 3.03 25.51
N ASN A 162 -7.63 3.36 25.19
CA ASN A 162 -8.53 4.06 26.12
C ASN A 162 -8.88 3.22 27.35
N GLU A 163 -9.10 1.91 27.18
CA GLU A 163 -9.33 0.98 28.30
C GLU A 163 -8.09 0.83 29.19
N SER A 164 -6.90 0.84 28.61
CA SER A 164 -5.66 0.86 29.40
C SER A 164 -5.51 2.16 30.20
N LYS A 165 -5.95 3.29 29.63
CA LYS A 165 -5.90 4.61 30.30
C LYS A 165 -6.89 4.71 31.46
N SER A 166 -8.09 4.13 31.34
CA SER A 166 -9.11 4.18 32.40
C SER A 166 -8.81 3.26 33.60
N ARG A 167 -7.94 2.27 33.41
CA ARG A 167 -7.48 1.33 34.46
C ARG A 167 -6.19 1.78 35.18
N SER A 168 -5.55 2.84 34.70
CA SER A 168 -4.30 3.43 35.25
C SER A 168 -4.60 4.62 36.15
#